data_AF-A0A660NL94-F1
#
_entry.id   AF-A0A660NL94-F1
#
_cell.length_a   1.000
_cell.length_b   1.000
_cell.length_c   1.000
_cell.angle_alpha   90.00
_cell.angle_beta   90.00
_cell.angle_gamma   90.00
#
_symmetry.space_group_name_H-M   'P 1'
#
loop_
_entity.id
_entity.type
_entity.pdbx_description
1 polymer ?
#
loop_
_entity_poly.entity_id
_entity_poly.type
_entity_poly.pdbx_seq_one_letter_code
_entity_poly.pdbx_strand_id
1 'polypeptide(L)'
;MKNPISSRPLVLAGNALSVLIAATERAHKGLPTTIINTGGPLGGYFAGIDALGKRVDGGMVLYEFSSFAEPSHTPRLDSYDPMKRNDVGRFTGIIRRYVQSLQTTHAVSTPRMWVDGKLLPDMMLGNGIGALHHLSNSAAIHRELAVIDRQVHADVTPWHPANKTAWPLDGSAAEGWNRLPPGDIAFNADTVSRRIHGPTLHQTLFAPFARQVMNRDASHLMALYHRLPWLPMYWPQTLLASLTTHGKSGNLPPTVFNYPVQGTIAGLVQHL
;
A
#
# COMPACT_ATOMS: atom_id res chain seq x y z
N MET A 1 -27.80 -11.24 -36.62
CA MET A 1 -26.43 -11.51 -37.15
C MET A 1 -25.45 -11.42 -35.99
N LYS A 2 -24.86 -12.54 -35.57
CA LYS A 2 -23.77 -12.55 -34.57
C LYS A 2 -22.50 -12.12 -35.29
N ASN A 3 -21.87 -11.02 -34.85
CA ASN A 3 -20.54 -10.67 -35.33
C ASN A 3 -19.59 -11.86 -35.10
N PRO A 4 -18.78 -12.27 -36.09
CA PRO A 4 -17.78 -13.29 -35.85
C PRO A 4 -16.81 -12.74 -34.81
N ILE A 5 -16.76 -13.37 -33.64
CA ILE A 5 -15.68 -13.17 -32.69
C ILE A 5 -14.40 -13.40 -33.49
N SER A 6 -13.56 -12.36 -33.60
CA SER A 6 -12.27 -12.39 -34.29
C SER A 6 -11.58 -13.72 -33.99
N SER A 7 -11.31 -14.51 -35.04
CA SER A 7 -10.65 -15.83 -34.96
C SER A 7 -9.19 -15.73 -34.51
N ARG A 8 -8.66 -14.52 -34.34
CA ARG A 8 -7.29 -14.30 -33.88
C ARG A 8 -7.22 -14.39 -32.36
N PRO A 9 -6.37 -15.26 -31.80
CA PRO A 9 -6.18 -15.34 -30.37
C PRO A 9 -5.67 -14.01 -29.81
N LEU A 10 -6.19 -13.62 -28.64
CA LEU A 10 -5.59 -12.53 -27.88
C LEU A 10 -4.28 -13.02 -27.30
N VAL A 11 -3.20 -12.29 -27.55
CA VAL A 11 -1.89 -12.58 -26.96
C VAL A 11 -1.73 -11.75 -25.69
N LEU A 12 -1.49 -12.41 -24.57
CA LEU A 12 -1.18 -11.80 -23.29
C LEU A 12 0.30 -12.04 -22.97
N ALA A 13 1.08 -10.97 -22.84
CA ALA A 13 2.50 -11.08 -22.53
C ALA A 13 2.75 -10.88 -21.02
N GLY A 14 3.50 -11.80 -20.41
CA GLY A 14 3.89 -11.76 -19.01
C GLY A 14 3.44 -12.98 -18.22
N ASN A 15 3.90 -13.05 -16.97
CA ASN A 15 3.62 -14.14 -16.03
C ASN A 15 2.87 -13.68 -14.77
N ALA A 16 2.43 -12.41 -14.70
CA ALA A 16 1.77 -11.86 -13.51
C ALA A 16 0.39 -12.49 -13.26
N LEU A 17 -0.09 -12.41 -12.02
CA LEU A 17 -1.44 -12.86 -11.62
C LEU A 17 -2.55 -12.23 -12.49
N SER A 18 -2.41 -10.98 -12.91
CA SER A 18 -3.38 -10.32 -13.80
C SER A 18 -3.48 -10.98 -15.17
N VAL A 19 -2.37 -11.50 -15.71
CA VAL A 19 -2.34 -12.24 -16.99
C VAL A 19 -3.08 -13.56 -16.85
N LEU A 20 -2.83 -14.28 -15.74
CA LEU A 20 -3.55 -15.52 -15.46
C LEU A 20 -5.05 -15.29 -15.35
N ILE A 21 -5.50 -14.36 -14.50
CA ILE A 21 -6.92 -14.04 -14.35
C ILE A 21 -7.54 -13.69 -15.72
N ALA A 22 -6.90 -12.81 -16.50
CA ALA A 22 -7.41 -12.45 -17.82
C ALA A 22 -7.50 -13.65 -18.78
N ALA A 23 -6.52 -14.55 -18.75
CA ALA A 23 -6.52 -15.76 -19.57
C ALA A 23 -7.62 -16.74 -19.13
N THR A 24 -7.75 -17.01 -17.83
CA THR A 24 -8.76 -17.89 -17.25
C THR A 24 -10.17 -17.40 -17.57
N GLU A 25 -10.45 -16.10 -17.35
CA GLU A 25 -11.76 -15.51 -17.66
C GLU A 25 -12.12 -15.55 -19.15
N ARG A 26 -11.13 -15.50 -20.03
CA ARG A 26 -11.33 -15.67 -21.48
C ARG A 26 -11.53 -17.12 -21.86
N ALA A 27 -10.77 -18.03 -21.27
CA ALA A 27 -10.89 -19.47 -21.49
C ALA A 27 -12.28 -19.97 -21.08
N HIS A 28 -12.81 -19.52 -19.94
CA HIS A 28 -14.19 -19.82 -19.50
C HIS A 28 -15.27 -19.37 -20.49
N LYS A 29 -14.97 -18.36 -21.32
CA LYS A 29 -15.87 -17.86 -22.38
C LYS A 29 -15.62 -18.53 -23.74
N GLY A 30 -14.73 -19.52 -23.81
CA GLY A 30 -14.33 -20.19 -25.06
C GLY A 30 -13.57 -19.27 -26.01
N LEU A 31 -12.96 -18.19 -25.51
CA LEU A 31 -12.25 -17.22 -26.34
C LEU A 31 -10.79 -17.63 -26.54
N PRO A 32 -10.32 -17.76 -27.80
CA PRO A 32 -8.92 -18.09 -28.07
C PRO A 32 -7.97 -17.08 -27.40
N THR A 33 -7.00 -17.61 -26.65
CA THR A 33 -6.05 -16.84 -25.84
C THR A 33 -4.70 -17.54 -25.81
N THR A 34 -3.63 -16.79 -26.02
CA THR A 34 -2.25 -17.28 -25.94
C THR A 34 -1.51 -16.46 -24.90
N ILE A 35 -0.82 -17.13 -23.97
CA ILE A 35 0.08 -16.46 -23.03
C ILE A 35 1.52 -16.58 -23.55
N ILE A 36 2.23 -15.46 -23.61
CA ILE A 36 3.69 -15.43 -23.79
C ILE A 36 4.31 -15.19 -22.43
N ASN A 37 4.83 -16.26 -21.81
CA ASN A 37 5.55 -16.16 -20.54
C ASN A 37 6.94 -15.54 -20.78
N THR A 38 7.19 -14.38 -20.20
CA THR A 38 8.45 -13.64 -20.32
C THR A 38 9.53 -14.10 -19.33
N GLY A 39 9.28 -15.16 -18.56
CA GLY A 39 10.19 -15.77 -17.60
C GLY A 39 9.61 -15.86 -16.19
N GLY A 40 10.11 -16.80 -15.39
CA GLY A 40 9.63 -17.07 -14.04
C GLY A 40 8.30 -17.85 -13.99
N PRO A 41 7.79 -18.14 -12.78
CA PRO A 41 6.54 -18.88 -12.60
C PRO A 41 5.33 -18.04 -12.99
N LEU A 42 4.28 -18.69 -13.51
CA LEU A 42 2.97 -18.07 -13.69
C LEU A 42 2.40 -17.66 -12.32
N GLY A 43 1.75 -16.49 -12.26
CA GLY A 43 1.35 -15.83 -11.01
C GLY A 43 2.38 -14.80 -10.53
N GLY A 44 3.61 -14.82 -11.06
CA GLY A 44 4.66 -13.87 -10.73
C GLY A 44 4.99 -13.88 -9.23
N TYR A 45 4.93 -12.71 -8.59
CA TYR A 45 5.16 -12.56 -7.15
C TYR A 45 4.21 -13.43 -6.30
N PHE A 46 3.00 -13.66 -6.78
CA PHE A 46 1.98 -14.47 -6.09
C PHE A 46 2.09 -15.96 -6.39
N ALA A 47 3.09 -16.40 -7.16
CA ALA A 47 3.27 -17.81 -7.45
C ALA A 47 3.69 -18.60 -6.20
N GLY A 48 4.28 -17.97 -5.19
CA GLY A 48 4.86 -18.67 -4.03
C GLY A 48 6.22 -19.30 -4.34
N ILE A 49 6.88 -19.76 -3.27
CA ILE A 49 8.22 -20.34 -3.28
C ILE A 49 8.15 -21.71 -2.61
N ASP A 50 8.83 -22.71 -3.18
CA ASP A 50 8.99 -23.99 -2.52
C ASP A 50 10.23 -23.93 -1.61
N ALA A 51 10.00 -24.02 -0.30
CA ALA A 51 11.05 -23.96 0.72
C ALA A 51 10.80 -25.05 1.76
N LEU A 52 11.84 -25.84 2.06
CA LEU A 52 11.79 -26.90 3.09
C LEU A 52 10.62 -27.89 2.89
N GLY A 53 10.34 -28.26 1.63
CA GLY A 53 9.28 -29.19 1.27
C GLY A 53 7.86 -28.64 1.41
N LYS A 54 7.71 -27.32 1.62
CA LYS A 54 6.41 -26.64 1.68
C LYS A 54 6.38 -25.48 0.70
N ARG A 55 5.19 -25.22 0.14
CA ARG A 55 4.96 -23.98 -0.60
C ARG A 55 4.65 -22.86 0.39
N VAL A 56 5.34 -21.74 0.26
CA VAL A 56 5.21 -20.55 1.11
C VAL A 56 5.04 -19.30 0.24
N ASP A 57 4.44 -18.24 0.78
CA ASP A 57 4.41 -16.96 0.08
C ASP A 57 5.75 -16.22 0.21
N GLY A 58 6.18 -15.57 -0.87
CA GLY A 58 7.46 -14.85 -0.96
C GLY A 58 7.41 -13.47 -0.30
N GLY A 59 7.42 -13.40 1.02
CA GLY A 59 7.39 -12.14 1.77
C GLY A 59 6.00 -11.83 2.35
N MET A 60 5.66 -10.55 2.49
CA MET A 60 4.37 -10.17 3.04
C MET A 60 3.29 -10.16 1.95
N VAL A 61 2.58 -11.27 1.85
CA VAL A 61 1.45 -11.43 0.92
C VAL A 61 0.19 -11.62 1.75
N LEU A 62 -0.68 -10.61 1.74
CA LEU A 62 -1.93 -10.57 2.49
C LEU A 62 -3.01 -9.94 1.61
N TYR A 63 -4.26 -10.33 1.82
CA TYR A 63 -5.40 -9.66 1.20
C TYR A 63 -5.87 -8.49 2.06
N GLU A 64 -5.89 -7.29 1.49
CA GLU A 64 -6.63 -6.15 2.04
C GLU A 64 -7.90 -5.96 1.20
N PHE A 65 -9.03 -6.45 1.70
CA PHE A 65 -10.32 -6.30 1.00
C PHE A 65 -11.07 -5.02 1.37
N SER A 66 -10.36 -4.00 1.85
CA SER A 66 -10.94 -2.71 2.27
C SER A 66 -10.13 -1.58 1.64
N SER A 67 -10.83 -0.55 1.16
CA SER A 67 -10.19 0.66 0.61
C SER A 67 -10.75 1.96 1.19
N PHE A 68 -11.75 1.86 2.07
CA PHE A 68 -12.57 2.99 2.56
C PHE A 68 -13.27 3.80 1.45
N ALA A 69 -13.24 3.30 0.21
CA ALA A 69 -13.83 3.90 -0.98
C ALA A 69 -14.81 2.95 -1.66
N GLU A 70 -15.31 1.94 -0.93
CA GLU A 70 -16.28 0.99 -1.47
C GLU A 70 -17.64 1.69 -1.67
N PRO A 71 -18.18 1.71 -2.89
CA PRO A 71 -19.46 2.33 -3.18
C PRO A 71 -20.61 1.50 -2.59
N SER A 72 -21.75 2.15 -2.35
CA SER A 72 -22.97 1.48 -1.87
C SER A 72 -23.52 0.42 -2.83
N HIS A 73 -23.13 0.47 -4.11
CA HIS A 73 -23.55 -0.45 -5.15
C HIS A 73 -22.33 -1.02 -5.87
N THR A 74 -22.41 -2.27 -6.32
CA THR A 74 -21.31 -2.90 -7.08
C THR A 74 -21.01 -2.09 -8.34
N PRO A 75 -19.78 -1.57 -8.53
CA PRO A 75 -19.45 -0.77 -9.70
C PRO A 75 -19.35 -1.65 -10.95
N ARG A 76 -19.61 -1.06 -12.13
CA ARG A 76 -19.38 -1.74 -13.41
C ARG A 76 -17.88 -1.85 -13.69
N LEU A 77 -17.40 -3.02 -14.09
CA LEU A 77 -15.97 -3.24 -14.39
C LEU A 77 -15.45 -2.34 -15.52
N ASP A 78 -16.29 -2.05 -16.52
CA ASP A 78 -15.96 -1.18 -17.66
C ASP A 78 -15.74 0.30 -17.29
N SER A 79 -16.08 0.68 -16.06
CA SER A 79 -15.88 2.04 -15.58
C SER A 79 -14.49 2.26 -14.98
N TYR A 80 -13.66 1.22 -14.83
CA TYR A 80 -12.33 1.32 -14.24
C TYR A 80 -11.45 2.29 -15.04
N ASP A 81 -10.83 3.25 -14.35
CA ASP A 81 -9.91 4.21 -14.93
C ASP A 81 -8.49 3.96 -14.41
N PRO A 82 -7.58 3.37 -15.22
CA PRO A 82 -6.21 3.12 -14.80
C PRO A 82 -5.39 4.41 -14.62
N MET A 83 -5.83 5.54 -15.17
CA MET A 83 -5.16 6.83 -15.03
C MET A 83 -5.56 7.55 -13.75
N LYS A 84 -6.67 7.15 -13.12
CA LYS A 84 -7.13 7.71 -11.86
C LYS A 84 -6.48 7.00 -10.68
N ARG A 85 -5.73 7.76 -9.89
CA ARG A 85 -5.07 7.27 -8.67
C ARG A 85 -6.06 6.56 -7.74
N ASN A 86 -5.69 5.36 -7.30
CA ASN A 86 -6.45 4.52 -6.38
C ASN A 86 -7.87 4.15 -6.86
N ASP A 87 -8.19 4.25 -8.16
CA ASP A 87 -9.52 3.89 -8.66
C ASP A 87 -9.87 2.43 -8.39
N VAL A 88 -8.87 1.55 -8.28
CA VAL A 88 -9.03 0.14 -7.87
C VAL A 88 -9.75 -0.03 -6.53
N GLY A 89 -9.67 0.97 -5.63
CA GLY A 89 -10.26 0.90 -4.29
C GLY A 89 -11.76 0.60 -4.30
N ARG A 90 -12.52 1.14 -5.27
CA ARG A 90 -13.97 0.90 -5.35
C ARG A 90 -14.34 -0.52 -5.81
N PHE A 91 -13.38 -1.30 -6.29
CA PHE A 91 -13.57 -2.67 -6.77
C PHE A 91 -13.21 -3.73 -5.72
N THR A 92 -12.83 -3.34 -4.50
CA THR A 92 -12.42 -4.27 -3.44
C THR A 92 -13.46 -5.34 -3.12
N GLY A 93 -14.76 -5.01 -3.11
CA GLY A 93 -15.84 -6.00 -2.96
C GLY A 93 -15.93 -7.01 -4.10
N ILE A 94 -15.65 -6.60 -5.33
CA ILE A 94 -15.60 -7.51 -6.49
C ILE A 94 -14.38 -8.44 -6.36
N ILE A 95 -13.21 -7.87 -6.04
CA ILE A 95 -11.98 -8.64 -5.83
C ILE A 95 -12.18 -9.66 -4.70
N ARG A 96 -12.80 -9.26 -3.58
CA ARG A 96 -13.13 -10.16 -2.47
C ARG A 96 -13.95 -11.34 -2.94
N ARG A 97 -15.06 -11.09 -3.65
CA ARG A 97 -15.94 -12.16 -4.16
C ARG A 97 -15.21 -13.09 -5.12
N TYR A 98 -14.40 -12.54 -6.02
CA TYR A 98 -13.61 -13.32 -6.97
C TYR A 98 -12.60 -14.25 -6.28
N VAL A 99 -11.82 -13.70 -5.33
CA VAL A 99 -10.87 -14.51 -4.57
C VAL A 99 -11.60 -15.57 -3.75
N GLN A 100 -12.71 -15.21 -3.11
CA GLN A 100 -13.49 -16.13 -2.27
C GLN A 100 -14.23 -17.23 -3.05
N SER A 101 -14.47 -17.05 -4.35
CA SER A 101 -14.97 -18.15 -5.20
C SER A 101 -13.90 -19.19 -5.54
N LEU A 102 -12.62 -18.85 -5.38
CA LEU A 102 -11.49 -19.73 -5.70
C LEU A 102 -10.85 -20.33 -4.45
N GLN A 103 -10.82 -19.59 -3.33
CA GLN A 103 -10.25 -20.07 -2.07
C GLN A 103 -10.91 -19.41 -0.86
N THR A 104 -11.06 -20.17 0.22
CA THR A 104 -11.57 -19.65 1.49
C THR A 104 -10.51 -18.78 2.18
N THR A 105 -10.94 -17.61 2.68
CA THR A 105 -10.08 -16.67 3.40
C THR A 105 -10.66 -16.36 4.78
N HIS A 106 -9.79 -15.98 5.71
CA HIS A 106 -10.17 -15.52 7.05
C HIS A 106 -9.37 -14.27 7.42
N ALA A 107 -9.94 -13.46 8.32
CA ALA A 107 -9.22 -12.33 8.88
C ALA A 107 -8.05 -12.82 9.75
N VAL A 108 -6.88 -12.21 9.59
CA VAL A 108 -5.68 -12.49 10.40
C VAL A 108 -5.35 -11.30 11.28
N SER A 109 -4.63 -11.55 12.36
CA SER A 109 -4.13 -10.48 13.22
C SER A 109 -3.23 -9.54 12.42
N THR A 110 -3.38 -8.23 12.64
CA THR A 110 -2.48 -7.22 12.10
C THR A 110 -1.03 -7.58 12.47
N PRO A 111 -0.07 -7.39 11.55
CA PRO A 111 1.35 -7.46 11.88
C PRO A 111 1.70 -6.64 13.12
N ARG A 112 2.83 -6.98 13.75
CA ARG A 112 3.38 -6.27 14.90
C ARG A 112 4.78 -5.81 14.58
N MET A 113 5.21 -4.72 15.21
CA MET A 113 6.54 -4.17 15.02
C MET A 113 7.40 -4.34 16.27
N TRP A 114 8.68 -4.64 16.09
CA TRP A 114 9.65 -4.68 17.18
C TRP A 114 10.46 -3.38 17.21
N VAL A 115 10.22 -2.55 18.22
CA VAL A 115 10.81 -1.21 18.37
C VAL A 115 11.13 -0.99 19.83
N ASP A 116 12.29 -0.40 20.14
CA ASP A 116 12.74 -0.12 21.51
C ASP A 116 12.70 -1.35 22.45
N GLY A 117 13.03 -2.54 21.92
CA GLY A 117 12.99 -3.80 22.67
C GLY A 117 11.58 -4.27 23.05
N LYS A 118 10.54 -3.70 22.45
CA LYS A 118 9.14 -4.03 22.70
C LYS A 118 8.44 -4.46 21.42
N LEU A 119 7.51 -5.40 21.55
CA LEU A 119 6.64 -5.81 20.46
C LEU A 119 5.33 -5.00 20.51
N LEU A 120 5.20 -4.02 19.62
CA LEU A 120 4.12 -3.04 19.59
C LEU A 120 3.13 -3.30 18.44
N PRO A 121 1.91 -2.72 18.49
CA PRO A 121 1.00 -2.69 17.34
C PRO A 121 1.68 -2.08 16.10
N ASP A 122 1.33 -2.55 14.90
CA ASP A 122 1.86 -2.00 13.66
C ASP A 122 1.43 -0.54 13.42
N MET A 123 2.37 0.23 12.86
CA MET A 123 2.22 1.61 12.39
C MET A 123 2.89 1.84 11.04
N MET A 124 3.26 0.77 10.34
CA MET A 124 3.98 0.82 9.07
C MET A 124 3.05 0.39 7.94
N LEU A 125 2.43 -0.78 8.12
CA LEU A 125 1.76 -1.52 7.06
C LEU A 125 0.27 -1.19 7.01
N GLY A 126 -0.38 -1.15 8.16
CA GLY A 126 -1.79 -0.81 8.33
C GLY A 126 -2.04 0.65 8.70
N ASN A 127 -3.30 0.96 8.99
CA ASN A 127 -3.75 2.31 9.34
C ASN A 127 -3.66 2.63 10.84
N GLY A 128 -3.24 1.67 11.67
CA GLY A 128 -3.11 1.87 13.10
C GLY A 128 -2.03 2.90 13.45
N ILE A 129 -2.29 3.75 14.43
CA ILE A 129 -1.30 4.67 15.03
C ILE A 129 -1.16 4.44 16.55
N GLY A 130 -1.69 3.32 17.02
CA GLY A 130 -1.77 2.99 18.44
C GLY A 130 -0.40 2.84 19.09
N ALA A 131 0.65 2.46 18.38
CA ALA A 131 1.96 2.30 19.03
C ALA A 131 2.69 3.61 19.34
N LEU A 132 2.22 4.75 18.82
CA LEU A 132 2.90 6.03 18.91
C LEU A 132 3.16 6.47 20.35
N HIS A 133 2.19 6.22 21.24
CA HIS A 133 2.29 6.56 22.66
C HIS A 133 3.17 5.60 23.47
N HIS A 134 3.51 4.43 22.90
CA HIS A 134 4.36 3.43 23.55
C HIS A 134 5.85 3.57 23.18
N LEU A 135 6.17 4.40 22.19
CA LEU A 135 7.56 4.71 21.83
C LEU A 135 8.27 5.41 22.98
N SER A 136 9.54 5.08 23.19
CA SER A 136 10.38 5.69 24.24
C SER A 136 10.46 7.22 24.11
N ASN A 137 10.46 7.72 22.87
CA ASN A 137 10.59 9.14 22.55
C ASN A 137 9.25 9.86 22.33
N SER A 138 8.11 9.28 22.74
CA SER A 138 6.76 9.83 22.47
C SER A 138 6.60 11.30 22.91
N ALA A 139 7.19 11.71 24.04
CA ALA A 139 7.14 13.09 24.52
C ALA A 139 7.94 14.07 23.64
N ALA A 140 9.07 13.64 23.07
CA ALA A 140 9.84 14.46 22.13
C ALA A 140 9.11 14.59 20.79
N ILE A 141 8.54 13.48 20.31
CA ILE A 141 7.72 13.44 19.10
C ILE A 141 6.51 14.38 19.23
N HIS A 142 5.82 14.39 20.39
CA HIS A 142 4.70 15.29 20.65
C HIS A 142 5.11 16.77 20.51
N ARG A 143 6.23 17.17 21.10
CA ARG A 143 6.73 18.56 21.01
C ARG A 143 7.08 18.95 19.57
N GLU A 144 7.74 18.08 18.82
CA GLU A 144 8.07 18.34 17.42
C GLU A 144 6.81 18.49 16.56
N LEU A 145 5.85 17.58 16.73
CA LEU A 145 4.57 17.63 16.01
C LEU A 145 3.77 18.89 16.37
N ALA A 146 3.80 19.36 17.62
CA ALA A 146 3.14 20.60 18.02
C ALA A 146 3.75 21.86 17.36
N VAL A 147 5.03 21.82 17.00
CA VAL A 147 5.68 22.89 16.22
C VAL A 147 5.33 22.77 14.73
N ILE A 148 5.39 21.55 14.19
CA ILE A 148 5.05 21.26 12.78
C ILE A 148 3.60 21.64 12.49
N ASP A 149 2.68 21.29 13.37
CA ASP A 149 1.25 21.55 13.21
C ASP A 149 0.98 23.03 12.94
N ARG A 150 1.63 23.95 13.66
CA ARG A 150 1.46 25.40 13.48
C ARG A 150 1.90 25.93 12.11
N GLN A 151 2.62 25.15 11.33
CA GLN A 151 3.28 25.57 10.09
C GLN A 151 2.84 24.76 8.87
N VAL A 152 2.36 23.53 9.08
CA VAL A 152 2.15 22.54 8.02
C VAL A 152 0.71 22.04 8.08
N HIS A 153 -0.17 22.71 7.32
CA HIS A 153 -1.58 22.34 7.16
C HIS A 153 -1.94 22.19 5.68
N ALA A 154 -2.97 21.36 5.40
CA ALA A 154 -3.36 21.02 4.04
C ALA A 154 -3.86 22.22 3.20
N ASP A 155 -4.47 23.21 3.83
CA ASP A 155 -5.02 24.42 3.19
C ASP A 155 -3.93 25.40 2.72
N VAL A 156 -2.80 25.47 3.42
CA VAL A 156 -1.71 26.40 3.11
C VAL A 156 -0.45 25.73 2.54
N THR A 157 -0.35 24.40 2.65
CA THR A 157 0.84 23.63 2.25
C THR A 157 0.49 22.65 1.12
N PRO A 158 0.73 22.99 -0.15
CA PRO A 158 0.37 22.11 -1.27
C PRO A 158 1.09 20.75 -1.24
N TRP A 159 2.32 20.71 -0.71
CA TRP A 159 3.06 19.46 -0.49
C TRP A 159 2.62 18.66 0.74
N HIS A 160 1.57 19.10 1.45
CA HIS A 160 0.99 18.33 2.56
C HIS A 160 0.48 16.96 2.06
N PRO A 161 0.68 15.86 2.80
CA PRO A 161 0.23 14.52 2.37
C PRO A 161 -1.26 14.36 2.09
N ALA A 162 -2.13 15.22 2.65
CA ALA A 162 -3.56 15.25 2.32
C ALA A 162 -3.82 15.65 0.86
N ASN A 163 -2.91 16.42 0.25
CA ASN A 163 -3.02 16.95 -1.10
C ASN A 163 -2.33 16.07 -2.15
N LYS A 164 -1.98 14.82 -1.82
CA LYS A 164 -1.23 13.90 -2.69
C LYS A 164 -1.86 13.65 -4.06
N THR A 165 -3.17 13.83 -4.20
CA THR A 165 -3.87 13.72 -5.48
C THR A 165 -3.46 14.82 -6.47
N ALA A 166 -2.97 15.95 -5.97
CA ALA A 166 -2.47 17.07 -6.76
C ALA A 166 -0.95 17.04 -6.96
N TRP A 167 -0.23 16.06 -6.41
CA TRP A 167 1.21 15.96 -6.61
C TRP A 167 1.53 15.46 -8.04
N PRO A 168 2.63 15.93 -8.65
CA PRO A 168 3.03 15.49 -9.98
C PRO A 168 3.23 13.98 -10.08
N LEU A 169 2.67 13.35 -11.11
CA LEU A 169 2.77 11.89 -11.33
C LEU A 169 4.18 11.44 -11.75
N ASP A 170 4.98 12.34 -12.33
CA ASP A 170 6.39 12.08 -12.63
C ASP A 170 7.28 12.06 -11.37
N GLY A 171 6.70 12.37 -10.20
CA GLY A 171 7.37 12.42 -8.90
C GLY A 171 8.25 13.64 -8.68
N SER A 172 8.17 14.63 -9.57
CA SER A 172 8.78 15.95 -9.36
C SER A 172 8.19 16.67 -8.13
N ALA A 173 8.85 17.77 -7.72
CA ALA A 173 8.48 18.48 -6.51
C ALA A 173 7.06 19.06 -6.58
N ALA A 174 6.26 18.82 -5.54
CA ALA A 174 4.96 19.46 -5.40
C ALA A 174 5.09 20.99 -5.23
N GLU A 175 4.02 21.71 -5.57
CA GLU A 175 4.00 23.17 -5.47
C GLU A 175 4.40 23.68 -4.08
N GLY A 176 5.11 24.81 -4.04
CA GLY A 176 5.54 25.45 -2.80
C GLY A 176 6.72 24.77 -2.11
N TRP A 177 7.17 23.59 -2.57
CA TRP A 177 8.35 22.92 -2.00
C TRP A 177 9.62 23.77 -2.11
N ASN A 178 9.80 24.45 -3.25
CA ASN A 178 10.99 25.28 -3.50
C ASN A 178 11.02 26.60 -2.71
N ARG A 179 9.93 26.95 -2.00
CA ARG A 179 9.86 28.17 -1.17
C ARG A 179 10.40 27.96 0.26
N LEU A 180 10.86 26.75 0.55
CA LEU A 180 11.42 26.36 1.85
C LEU A 180 12.88 26.86 1.95
N PRO A 181 13.47 26.95 3.17
CA PRO A 181 14.81 27.50 3.35
C PRO A 181 15.85 26.90 2.39
N PRO A 182 16.83 27.70 1.94
CA PRO A 182 17.78 27.28 0.92
C PRO A 182 18.55 26.02 1.32
N GLY A 183 18.70 25.12 0.35
CA GLY A 183 19.43 23.87 0.41
C GLY A 183 18.88 22.98 -0.71
N ASP A 184 19.71 22.13 -1.32
CA ASP A 184 19.27 21.14 -2.33
C ASP A 184 18.43 20.04 -1.67
N ILE A 185 17.25 20.43 -1.20
CA ILE A 185 16.36 19.57 -0.45
C ILE A 185 15.44 18.89 -1.45
N ALA A 186 15.81 17.68 -1.87
CA ALA A 186 15.03 16.89 -2.79
C ALA A 186 13.62 16.55 -2.23
N PHE A 187 12.61 16.56 -3.11
CA PHE A 187 11.25 16.11 -2.81
C PHE A 187 11.14 14.58 -2.79
N ASN A 188 11.85 13.97 -1.84
CA ASN A 188 11.91 12.52 -1.65
C ASN A 188 11.18 12.12 -0.34
N ALA A 189 10.94 10.82 -0.19
CA ALA A 189 10.22 10.26 0.93
C ALA A 189 10.93 10.52 2.28
N ASP A 190 12.26 10.53 2.30
CA ASP A 190 13.05 10.82 3.51
C ASP A 190 12.81 12.26 4.00
N THR A 191 13.04 13.25 3.14
CA THR A 191 12.90 14.66 3.49
C THR A 191 11.45 15.00 3.84
N VAL A 192 10.49 14.56 3.00
CA VAL A 192 9.08 14.85 3.28
C VAL A 192 8.69 14.24 4.62
N SER A 193 9.10 12.99 4.90
CA SER A 193 8.86 12.32 6.18
C SER A 193 9.41 13.12 7.36
N ARG A 194 10.64 13.63 7.30
CA ARG A 194 11.21 14.48 8.37
C ARG A 194 10.40 15.75 8.59
N ARG A 195 9.91 16.39 7.51
CA ARG A 195 9.15 17.64 7.62
C ARG A 195 7.75 17.46 8.20
N ILE A 196 7.08 16.35 7.91
CA ILE A 196 5.70 16.09 8.38
C ILE A 196 5.65 15.32 9.69
N HIS A 197 6.69 14.56 10.04
CA HIS A 197 6.71 13.71 11.23
C HIS A 197 7.67 14.19 12.31
N GLY A 198 8.59 15.10 11.98
CA GLY A 198 9.69 15.51 12.86
C GLY A 198 10.88 14.55 12.79
N PRO A 199 12.10 15.04 13.10
CA PRO A 199 13.30 14.22 13.06
C PRO A 199 13.23 13.02 14.02
N THR A 200 12.63 13.17 15.21
CA THR A 200 12.62 12.12 16.21
C THR A 200 11.79 10.91 15.76
N LEU A 201 10.55 11.10 15.30
CA LEU A 201 9.71 10.00 14.83
C LEU A 201 10.30 9.35 13.58
N HIS A 202 10.78 10.17 12.65
CA HIS A 202 11.42 9.69 11.43
C HIS A 202 12.64 8.79 11.73
N GLN A 203 13.53 9.22 12.62
CA GLN A 203 14.73 8.46 12.99
C GLN A 203 14.42 7.23 13.84
N THR A 204 13.40 7.31 14.71
CA THR A 204 13.02 6.19 15.60
C THR A 204 12.39 5.04 14.81
N LEU A 205 11.57 5.34 13.80
CA LEU A 205 10.70 4.34 13.16
C LEU A 205 10.88 4.22 11.65
N PHE A 206 10.77 5.32 10.92
CA PHE A 206 10.65 5.27 9.45
C PHE A 206 11.97 5.03 8.73
N ALA A 207 13.05 5.71 9.13
CA ALA A 207 14.38 5.50 8.53
C ALA A 207 14.93 4.08 8.80
N PRO A 208 14.87 3.53 10.04
CA PRO A 208 15.29 2.15 10.28
C PRO A 208 14.51 1.14 9.44
N PHE A 209 13.19 1.30 9.35
CA PHE A 209 12.37 0.44 8.50
C PHE A 209 12.74 0.56 7.03
N ALA A 210 12.90 1.78 6.49
CA ALA A 210 13.32 2.00 5.11
C ALA A 210 14.61 1.23 4.78
N ARG A 211 15.60 1.27 5.69
CA ARG A 211 16.85 0.51 5.55
C ARG A 211 16.63 -0.99 5.59
N GLN A 212 15.73 -1.49 6.43
CA GLN A 212 15.42 -2.92 6.50
C GLN A 212 14.81 -3.44 5.19
N VAL A 213 13.84 -2.73 4.60
CA VAL A 213 13.16 -3.19 3.37
C VAL A 213 13.92 -2.87 2.09
N MET A 214 14.64 -1.75 2.02
CA MET A 214 15.29 -1.30 0.77
C MET A 214 16.82 -1.43 0.79
N ASN A 215 17.42 -1.80 1.92
CA ASN A 215 18.88 -1.80 2.14
C ASN A 215 19.53 -0.42 1.85
N ARG A 216 18.79 0.67 2.06
CA ARG A 216 19.23 2.08 1.92
C ARG A 216 18.21 3.03 2.54
N ASP A 217 18.59 4.30 2.66
CA ASP A 217 17.69 5.37 3.09
C ASP A 217 16.61 5.68 2.04
N ALA A 218 15.49 6.27 2.49
CA ALA A 218 14.38 6.66 1.63
C ALA A 218 14.64 7.91 0.77
N SER A 219 15.87 8.43 0.77
CA SER A 219 16.29 9.62 0.02
C SER A 219 16.29 9.40 -1.50
N HIS A 220 16.37 8.14 -1.93
CA HIS A 220 16.30 7.73 -3.35
C HIS A 220 14.87 7.45 -3.83
N LEU A 221 13.88 7.56 -2.96
CA LEU A 221 12.48 7.29 -3.29
C LEU A 221 11.73 8.61 -3.39
N MET A 222 11.11 8.89 -4.54
CA MET A 222 10.29 10.08 -4.68
C MET A 222 9.14 10.04 -3.68
N ALA A 223 8.79 11.19 -3.08
CA ALA A 223 7.79 11.27 -2.01
C ALA A 223 6.44 10.65 -2.42
N LEU A 224 6.05 10.78 -3.69
CA LEU A 224 4.83 10.20 -4.26
C LEU A 224 4.74 8.67 -4.08
N TYR A 225 5.88 8.00 -4.19
CA TYR A 225 6.02 6.54 -4.24
C TYR A 225 6.37 5.93 -2.88
N HIS A 226 6.21 6.67 -1.79
CA HIS A 226 6.54 6.24 -0.43
C HIS A 226 5.90 4.90 -0.01
N ARG A 227 4.75 4.54 -0.59
CA ARG A 227 4.09 3.25 -0.31
C ARG A 227 4.73 2.04 -1.01
N LEU A 228 5.62 2.21 -1.99
CA LEU A 228 6.33 1.08 -2.61
C LEU A 228 7.06 0.21 -1.57
N PRO A 229 7.84 0.79 -0.64
CA PRO A 229 8.40 0.06 0.50
C PRO A 229 7.53 0.16 1.77
N TRP A 230 6.21 0.38 1.64
CA TRP A 230 5.28 0.53 2.76
C TRP A 230 5.57 1.67 3.75
N LEU A 231 6.37 2.69 3.40
CA LEU A 231 6.60 3.80 4.33
C LEU A 231 5.31 4.61 4.52
N PRO A 232 4.89 4.91 5.74
CA PRO A 232 3.73 5.77 5.96
C PRO A 232 4.10 7.25 5.77
N MET A 233 3.06 8.04 5.51
CA MET A 233 3.10 9.50 5.49
C MET A 233 1.83 9.97 6.17
N TYR A 234 1.81 9.84 7.48
CA TYR A 234 0.70 10.26 8.32
C TYR A 234 0.60 11.78 8.32
N TRP A 235 -0.61 12.28 8.54
CA TRP A 235 -0.80 13.71 8.70
C TRP A 235 -0.27 14.13 10.08
N PRO A 236 0.52 15.21 10.19
CA PRO A 236 1.04 15.69 11.47
C PRO A 236 -0.09 15.92 12.49
N GLN A 237 -1.22 16.47 12.04
CA GLN A 237 -2.43 16.71 12.83
C GLN A 237 -2.94 15.40 13.47
N THR A 238 -3.03 14.33 12.69
CA THR A 238 -3.54 13.03 13.15
C THR A 238 -2.61 12.42 14.20
N LEU A 239 -1.30 12.51 14.00
CA LEU A 239 -0.31 12.02 14.96
C LEU A 239 -0.35 12.82 16.27
N LEU A 240 -0.43 14.15 16.16
CA LEU A 240 -0.49 15.06 17.32
C LEU A 240 -1.77 14.82 18.13
N ALA A 241 -2.92 14.69 17.47
CA ALA A 241 -4.19 14.40 18.12
C ALA A 241 -4.16 13.05 18.85
N SER A 242 -3.56 12.03 18.24
CA SER A 242 -3.40 10.71 18.86
C SER A 242 -2.55 10.78 20.13
N LEU A 243 -1.41 11.47 20.10
CA LEU A 243 -0.57 11.66 21.29
C LEU A 243 -1.25 12.49 22.37
N THR A 244 -1.95 13.56 21.98
CA THR A 244 -2.62 14.47 22.92
C THR A 244 -3.80 13.79 23.62
N THR A 245 -4.51 12.90 22.91
CA THR A 245 -5.66 12.19 23.46
C THR A 245 -5.33 10.79 23.99
N HIS A 246 -4.04 10.41 24.05
CA HIS A 246 -3.60 9.07 24.40
C HIS A 246 -4.33 7.97 23.60
N GLY A 247 -4.52 8.19 22.29
CA GLY A 247 -5.20 7.26 21.39
C GLY A 247 -6.72 7.18 21.57
N LYS A 248 -7.33 8.06 22.37
CA LYS A 248 -8.80 8.06 22.62
C LYS A 248 -9.61 8.77 21.54
N SER A 249 -9.01 9.63 20.72
CA SER A 249 -9.69 10.30 19.60
C SER A 249 -8.98 10.04 18.27
N GLY A 250 -9.74 9.91 17.18
CA GLY A 250 -9.19 9.90 15.82
C GLY A 250 -8.62 8.56 15.35
N ASN A 251 -9.08 7.43 15.88
CA ASN A 251 -8.67 6.13 15.34
C ASN A 251 -9.19 5.97 13.91
N LEU A 252 -8.26 5.94 12.96
CA LEU A 252 -8.53 5.40 11.63
C LEU A 252 -9.07 3.98 11.80
N PRO A 253 -10.07 3.56 11.01
CA PRO A 253 -10.53 2.19 11.06
C PRO A 253 -9.34 1.23 10.86
N PRO A 254 -9.28 0.13 11.63
CA PRO A 254 -8.17 -0.81 11.52
C PRO A 254 -8.13 -1.42 10.11
N THR A 255 -6.93 -1.61 9.59
CA THR A 255 -6.75 -2.42 8.38
C THR A 255 -7.06 -3.87 8.72
N VAL A 256 -7.98 -4.48 7.97
CA VAL A 256 -8.34 -5.89 8.12
C VAL A 256 -7.61 -6.70 7.05
N PHE A 257 -6.54 -7.36 7.46
CA PHE A 257 -5.83 -8.30 6.61
C PHE A 257 -6.54 -9.66 6.60
N ASN A 258 -6.55 -10.31 5.44
CA ASN A 258 -7.08 -11.64 5.26
C ASN A 258 -6.02 -12.56 4.65
N TYR A 259 -6.11 -13.84 4.97
CA TYR A 259 -5.22 -14.88 4.46
C TYR A 259 -5.99 -16.17 4.15
N PRO A 260 -5.53 -17.01 3.21
CA PRO A 260 -6.15 -18.31 2.94
C PRO A 260 -6.22 -19.18 4.20
N VAL A 261 -7.34 -19.90 4.36
CA VAL A 261 -7.53 -20.83 5.50
C VAL A 261 -6.62 -22.06 5.36
N GLN A 262 -6.42 -22.54 4.14
CA GLN A 262 -5.60 -23.69 3.83
C GLN A 262 -4.54 -23.28 2.81
N GLY A 263 -3.27 -23.39 3.17
CA GLY A 263 -2.16 -23.10 2.28
C GLY A 263 -1.77 -21.62 2.28
N THR A 264 -1.54 -21.08 1.08
CA THR A 264 -0.91 -19.79 0.85
C THR A 264 -1.64 -19.03 -0.26
N ILE A 265 -1.31 -17.77 -0.48
CA ILE A 265 -1.89 -16.99 -1.59
C ILE A 265 -1.55 -17.60 -2.94
N ALA A 266 -0.41 -18.28 -3.05
CA ALA A 266 -0.07 -19.11 -4.21
C ALA A 266 -1.11 -20.18 -4.56
N GLY A 267 -1.94 -20.62 -3.61
CA GLY A 267 -3.07 -21.51 -3.90
C GLY A 267 -4.03 -20.92 -4.94
N LEU A 268 -4.22 -19.60 -4.94
CA LEU A 268 -5.04 -18.90 -5.95
C LEU A 268 -4.56 -19.20 -7.37
N VAL A 269 -3.24 -19.23 -7.59
CA VAL A 269 -2.63 -19.47 -8.90
C VAL A 269 -2.91 -20.88 -9.40
N GLN A 270 -3.10 -21.85 -8.51
CA GLN A 270 -3.41 -23.24 -8.88
C GLN A 270 -4.87 -23.42 -9.35
N HIS A 271 -5.74 -22.49 -9.00
CA HIS A 271 -7.15 -22.48 -9.43
C HIS A 271 -7.38 -21.74 -10.76
N LEU A 272 -6.36 -21.06 -11.29
CA LEU A 272 -6.43 -20.23 -12.50
C LEU A 272 -5.83 -20.95 -13.72
#